data_AF-A0A8J7V432-F1
#
_entry.id   AF-A0A8J7V432-F1
#
_cell.length_a   1.000
_cell.length_b   1.000
_cell.length_c   1.000
_cell.angle_alpha   90.00
_cell.angle_beta   90.00
_cell.angle_gamma   90.00
#
_symmetry.space_group_name_H-M   'P 1'
#
loop_
_entity.id
_entity.type
_entity.pdbx_description
1 polymer ?
#
loop_
_entity_poly.entity_id
_entity_poly.type
_entity_poly.pdbx_seq_one_letter_code
_entity_poly.pdbx_strand_id
1 'polypeptide(L)'
;MFRFAVIACAVALLGACTTWDLEELQKTEPTGSEFTRALAKEYQTFAEFEAYEMKDWIDQEYFAEKGLRAARGEVVPPEELSDWNLPEDRVNEMAEARSRLIAALNTGGRRNHPMEAAHAQAKFDCWVEQQEENHQPEDIEACQEEFEAALAKLQEVMEPEPEPEPEPKPEPEPQVMEPVTFMVFFDFDSTALNDGAMAILELVEERLPAYNDGFVDIVGHADTSGSTQYNMDLSMRRATTVRDALAGRGISNGSMAIDAKGESDPMVATGDGVRSPQNRRVTITIE
;
A
#
# COMPACT_ATOMS: atom_id res chain seq x y z
N MET A 1 -10.02 84.86 -44.80
CA MET A 1 -8.86 85.12 -43.91
C MET A 1 -9.06 84.34 -42.64
N PHE A 2 -8.01 83.65 -42.23
CA PHE A 2 -7.86 82.71 -41.11
C PHE A 2 -8.52 83.09 -39.78
N ARG A 3 -9.03 82.08 -39.06
CA ARG A 3 -8.41 81.58 -37.81
C ARG A 3 -9.19 80.38 -37.25
N PHE A 4 -8.66 79.18 -37.47
CA PHE A 4 -9.00 78.00 -36.66
C PHE A 4 -8.38 78.20 -35.26
N ALA A 5 -9.21 78.22 -34.23
CA ALA A 5 -8.74 78.12 -32.85
C ALA A 5 -8.49 76.63 -32.56
N VAL A 6 -7.22 76.23 -32.57
CA VAL A 6 -6.78 74.93 -32.07
C VAL A 6 -6.75 75.04 -30.55
N ILE A 7 -7.71 74.42 -29.87
CA ILE A 7 -7.63 74.19 -28.44
C ILE A 7 -6.64 73.04 -28.25
N ALA A 8 -5.42 73.37 -27.86
CA ALA A 8 -4.43 72.39 -27.43
C ALA A 8 -4.83 71.89 -26.04
N CYS A 9 -5.42 70.70 -25.97
CA CYS A 9 -5.46 69.92 -24.74
C CYS A 9 -4.04 69.45 -24.44
N ALA A 10 -3.32 70.21 -23.61
CA ALA A 10 -2.12 69.73 -22.96
C ALA A 10 -2.56 68.75 -21.85
N VAL A 11 -2.74 67.47 -22.21
CA VAL A 11 -2.73 66.40 -21.21
C VAL A 11 -1.26 66.22 -20.83
N ALA A 12 -0.88 66.80 -19.69
CA ALA A 12 0.37 66.47 -19.05
C ALA A 12 0.24 65.04 -18.49
N LEU A 13 0.64 64.05 -19.29
CA LEU A 13 0.92 62.70 -18.79
C LEU A 13 2.23 62.80 -18.01
N LEU A 14 2.12 63.20 -16.75
CA LEU A 14 3.14 62.87 -15.77
C LEU A 14 2.99 61.37 -15.53
N GLY A 15 3.83 60.57 -16.19
CA GLY A 15 4.08 59.19 -15.78
C GLY A 15 4.71 59.25 -14.39
N ALA A 16 3.86 59.27 -13.38
CA ALA A 16 4.28 58.98 -12.02
C ALA A 16 4.50 57.47 -11.97
N CYS A 17 5.60 57.01 -11.38
CA CYS A 17 5.74 55.62 -10.95
C CYS A 17 4.58 55.36 -9.98
N THR A 18 3.53 54.69 -10.42
CA THR A 18 2.33 54.46 -9.61
C THR A 18 2.36 53.04 -9.10
N THR A 19 2.39 52.87 -7.79
CA THR A 19 2.30 51.57 -7.08
C THR A 19 0.92 50.91 -7.18
N TRP A 20 0.17 51.19 -8.25
CA TRP A 20 -1.24 50.83 -8.38
C TRP A 20 -1.43 49.33 -8.50
N ASP A 21 -0.59 48.64 -9.28
CA ASP A 21 -0.70 47.19 -9.43
C ASP A 21 -0.38 46.43 -8.15
N LEU A 22 0.57 46.91 -7.34
CA LEU A 22 0.85 46.30 -6.04
C LEU A 22 -0.31 46.51 -5.06
N GLU A 23 -0.86 47.72 -5.00
CA GLU A 23 -2.02 48.01 -4.16
C GLU A 23 -3.27 47.23 -4.63
N GLU A 24 -3.44 47.04 -5.94
CA GLU A 24 -4.49 46.20 -6.51
C GLU A 24 -4.27 44.73 -6.16
N LEU A 25 -3.05 44.22 -6.31
CA LEU A 25 -2.70 42.83 -6.00
C LEU A 25 -2.95 42.52 -4.52
N GLN A 26 -2.56 43.42 -3.61
CA GLN A 26 -2.80 43.28 -2.17
C GLN A 26 -4.29 43.19 -1.79
N LYS A 27 -5.17 43.81 -2.58
CA LYS A 27 -6.62 43.82 -2.35
C LYS A 27 -7.35 42.74 -3.13
N THR A 28 -6.69 42.13 -4.11
CA THR A 28 -7.28 41.11 -4.97
C THR A 28 -7.32 39.79 -4.24
N GLU A 29 -8.49 39.16 -4.19
CA GLU A 29 -8.62 37.79 -3.71
C GLU A 29 -8.25 36.82 -4.85
N PRO A 30 -7.16 36.04 -4.74
CA PRO A 30 -6.73 35.19 -5.83
C PRO A 30 -7.75 34.09 -6.17
N THR A 31 -7.98 33.92 -7.46
CA THR A 31 -8.87 32.90 -8.05
C THR A 31 -8.05 31.86 -8.82
N GLY A 32 -8.68 30.78 -9.30
CA GLY A 32 -8.00 29.72 -10.06
C GLY A 32 -7.57 28.52 -9.23
N SER A 33 -6.48 27.85 -9.63
CA SER A 33 -5.97 26.65 -8.95
C SER A 33 -5.22 27.00 -7.66
N GLU A 34 -4.94 26.00 -6.81
CA GLU A 34 -4.09 26.21 -5.62
C GLU A 34 -2.73 26.79 -6.01
N PHE A 35 -2.15 26.32 -7.12
CA PHE A 35 -0.89 26.84 -7.64
C PHE A 35 -0.98 28.30 -8.04
N THR A 36 -1.98 28.72 -8.84
CA THR A 36 -2.05 30.13 -9.29
C THR A 36 -2.34 31.09 -8.14
N ARG A 37 -3.10 30.65 -7.13
CA ARG A 37 -3.32 31.44 -5.90
C ARG A 37 -2.05 31.56 -5.06
N ALA A 38 -1.31 30.47 -4.88
CA ALA A 38 -0.03 30.49 -4.17
C ALA A 38 0.98 31.38 -4.90
N LEU A 39 1.07 31.25 -6.22
CA LEU A 39 1.98 32.03 -7.06
C LEU A 39 1.66 33.53 -7.05
N ALA A 40 0.38 33.90 -7.05
CA ALA A 40 -0.03 35.30 -6.86
C ALA A 40 0.48 35.87 -5.52
N LYS A 41 0.49 35.06 -4.46
CA LYS A 41 0.99 35.47 -3.14
C LYS A 41 2.51 35.59 -3.10
N GLU A 42 3.22 34.69 -3.77
CA GLU A 42 4.68 34.78 -3.92
C GLU A 42 5.08 36.06 -4.66
N TYR A 43 4.45 36.35 -5.81
CA TYR A 43 4.73 37.59 -6.55
C TYR A 43 4.31 38.85 -5.81
N GLN A 44 3.24 38.82 -4.99
CA GLN A 44 2.93 39.95 -4.11
C GLN A 44 4.08 40.20 -3.14
N THR A 45 4.59 39.16 -2.49
CA THR A 45 5.73 39.28 -1.55
C THR A 45 6.97 39.80 -2.25
N PHE A 46 7.24 39.31 -3.46
CA PHE A 46 8.40 39.75 -4.23
C PHE A 46 8.28 41.22 -4.66
N ALA A 47 7.14 41.63 -5.19
CA ALA A 47 6.87 43.03 -5.53
C ALA A 47 6.93 43.96 -4.30
N GLU A 48 6.54 43.49 -3.11
CA GLU A 48 6.72 44.24 -1.86
C GLU A 48 8.21 44.41 -1.50
N PHE A 49 9.02 43.37 -1.68
CA PHE A 49 10.47 43.43 -1.47
C PHE A 49 11.12 44.46 -2.41
N GLU A 50 10.77 44.44 -3.69
CA GLU A 50 11.30 45.40 -4.68
C GLU A 50 10.95 46.85 -4.32
N ALA A 51 9.69 47.15 -3.98
CA ALA A 51 9.30 48.50 -3.59
C ALA A 51 9.93 48.96 -2.26
N TYR A 52 9.96 48.09 -1.26
CA TYR A 52 10.20 48.51 0.11
C TYR A 52 11.65 48.34 0.56
N GLU A 53 12.33 47.31 0.10
CA GLU A 53 13.73 47.04 0.44
C GLU A 53 14.66 47.55 -0.68
N MET A 54 14.42 47.16 -1.92
CA MET A 54 15.32 47.51 -3.05
C MET A 54 15.08 48.92 -3.60
N LYS A 55 13.87 49.46 -3.42
CA LYS A 55 13.40 50.72 -4.02
C LYS A 55 13.39 50.68 -5.56
N ASP A 56 13.28 49.49 -6.14
CA ASP A 56 13.03 49.32 -7.56
C ASP A 56 11.51 49.30 -7.82
N TRP A 57 11.03 50.37 -8.46
CA TRP A 57 9.62 50.51 -8.78
C TRP A 57 9.26 49.87 -10.11
N ILE A 58 10.23 49.68 -11.01
CA ILE A 58 10.00 49.08 -12.33
C ILE A 58 9.80 47.58 -12.15
N ASP A 59 10.68 46.92 -11.39
CA ASP A 59 10.56 45.49 -11.12
C ASP A 59 9.39 45.18 -10.19
N GLN A 60 9.13 46.06 -9.22
CA GLN A 60 7.90 46.00 -8.45
C GLN A 60 6.66 46.00 -9.35
N GLU A 61 6.55 46.91 -10.32
CA GLU A 61 5.38 47.01 -11.21
C GLU A 61 5.26 45.74 -12.06
N TYR A 62 6.36 45.28 -12.64
CA TYR A 62 6.42 44.06 -13.44
C TYR A 62 5.93 42.83 -12.68
N PHE A 63 6.46 42.56 -11.48
CA PHE A 63 6.05 41.40 -10.70
C PHE A 63 4.66 41.54 -10.08
N ALA A 64 4.21 42.77 -9.78
CA ALA A 64 2.83 43.01 -9.37
C ALA A 64 1.83 42.67 -10.50
N GLU A 65 2.10 43.08 -11.73
CA GLU A 65 1.29 42.71 -12.90
C GLU A 65 1.27 41.19 -13.13
N LYS A 66 2.44 40.54 -13.02
CA LYS A 66 2.56 39.08 -13.11
C LYS A 66 1.75 38.38 -12.01
N GLY A 67 1.81 38.89 -10.79
CA GLY A 67 1.00 38.45 -9.66
C GLY A 67 -0.51 38.61 -9.90
N LEU A 68 -0.94 39.74 -10.47
CA LEU A 68 -2.35 39.97 -10.83
C LEU A 68 -2.86 38.99 -11.90
N ARG A 69 -2.02 38.64 -12.87
CA ARG A 69 -2.34 37.59 -13.86
C ARG A 69 -2.54 36.23 -13.18
N ALA A 70 -1.61 35.84 -12.31
CA ALA A 70 -1.76 34.62 -11.51
C ALA A 70 -3.02 34.66 -10.62
N ALA A 71 -3.34 35.81 -10.02
CA ALA A 71 -4.53 36.01 -9.20
C ALA A 71 -5.85 35.86 -9.99
N ARG A 72 -5.82 36.10 -11.31
CA ARG A 72 -6.95 35.83 -12.22
C ARG A 72 -7.02 34.37 -12.69
N GLY A 73 -6.15 33.50 -12.16
CA GLY A 73 -6.10 32.08 -12.49
C GLY A 73 -5.24 31.76 -13.72
N GLU A 74 -4.47 32.71 -14.25
CA GLU A 74 -3.55 32.45 -15.35
C GLU A 74 -2.32 31.65 -14.87
N VAL A 75 -1.95 30.60 -15.60
CA VAL A 75 -0.71 29.85 -15.36
C VAL A 75 0.44 30.58 -16.06
N VAL A 76 0.96 31.62 -15.41
CA VAL A 76 2.11 32.37 -15.91
C VAL A 76 3.39 31.53 -15.84
N PRO A 77 4.27 31.56 -16.86
CA PRO A 77 5.50 30.75 -16.86
C PRO A 77 6.60 31.37 -15.98
N PRO A 78 7.62 30.57 -15.58
CA PRO A 78 8.89 31.12 -15.09
C PRO A 78 9.53 32.03 -16.14
N GLU A 79 10.28 33.04 -15.70
CA GLU A 79 10.92 34.05 -16.55
C GLU A 79 11.66 33.42 -17.74
N GLU A 80 11.52 34.03 -18.91
CA GLU A 80 12.21 33.59 -20.13
C GLU A 80 13.51 34.37 -20.26
N LEU A 81 14.65 33.69 -20.20
CA LEU A 81 15.97 34.35 -20.12
C LEU A 81 16.27 35.26 -21.30
N SER A 82 15.66 35.02 -22.47
CA SER A 82 15.83 35.89 -23.65
C SER A 82 15.20 37.27 -23.51
N ASP A 83 14.31 37.43 -22.53
CA ASP A 83 13.60 38.68 -22.27
C ASP A 83 14.40 39.60 -21.31
N TRP A 84 15.52 39.11 -20.77
CA TRP A 84 16.35 39.76 -19.77
C TRP A 84 17.79 40.00 -20.29
N ASN A 85 18.41 41.12 -19.89
CA ASN A 85 19.75 41.49 -20.32
C ASN A 85 20.85 40.83 -19.44
N LEU A 86 20.93 39.50 -19.50
CA LEU A 86 21.78 38.70 -18.62
C LEU A 86 23.24 38.59 -19.11
N PRO A 87 24.22 38.46 -18.20
CA PRO A 87 25.61 38.16 -18.57
C PRO A 87 25.73 36.81 -19.31
N GLU A 88 26.41 36.78 -20.45
CA GLU A 88 26.53 35.59 -21.31
C GLU A 88 27.07 34.34 -20.56
N ASP A 89 27.93 34.54 -19.58
CA ASP A 89 28.53 33.49 -18.77
C ASP A 89 27.57 32.85 -17.76
N ARG A 90 26.42 33.50 -17.47
CA ARG A 90 25.38 33.02 -16.55
C ARG A 90 24.21 32.34 -17.24
N VAL A 91 23.94 32.69 -18.49
CA VAL A 91 22.76 32.22 -19.25
C VAL A 91 22.66 30.69 -19.28
N ASN A 92 23.77 29.96 -19.46
CA ASN A 92 23.73 28.50 -19.53
C ASN A 92 23.29 27.87 -18.21
N GLU A 93 23.83 28.35 -17.08
CA GLU A 93 23.49 27.87 -15.74
C GLU A 93 22.01 28.07 -15.44
N MET A 94 21.51 29.27 -15.72
CA MET A 94 20.11 29.64 -15.51
C MET A 94 19.18 28.89 -16.46
N ALA A 95 19.61 28.58 -17.69
CA ALA A 95 18.82 27.81 -18.63
C ALA A 95 18.64 26.35 -18.16
N GLU A 96 19.69 25.75 -17.60
CA GLU A 96 19.62 24.42 -16.99
C GLU A 96 18.70 24.40 -15.76
N ALA A 97 18.83 25.41 -14.89
CA ALA A 97 17.94 25.62 -13.75
C ALA A 97 16.47 25.76 -14.16
N ARG A 98 16.20 26.62 -15.15
CA ARG A 98 14.86 26.81 -15.71
C ARG A 98 14.28 25.51 -16.27
N SER A 99 15.10 24.74 -16.98
CA SER A 99 14.70 23.45 -17.54
C SER A 99 14.28 22.47 -16.44
N ARG A 100 15.05 22.37 -15.35
CA ARG A 100 14.71 21.54 -14.18
C ARG A 100 13.40 22.00 -13.53
N LEU A 101 13.23 23.30 -13.33
CA LEU A 101 12.00 23.87 -12.78
C LEU A 101 10.79 23.55 -13.67
N ILE A 102 10.86 23.85 -14.98
CA ILE A 102 9.77 23.57 -15.92
C ILE A 102 9.41 22.09 -15.94
N ALA A 103 10.41 21.21 -15.90
CA ALA A 103 10.19 19.77 -15.81
C ALA A 103 9.39 19.42 -14.55
N ALA A 104 9.81 19.86 -13.37
CA ALA A 104 9.11 19.60 -12.10
C ALA A 104 7.68 20.17 -12.10
N LEU A 105 7.49 21.38 -12.60
CA LEU A 105 6.17 22.01 -12.71
C LEU A 105 5.23 21.20 -13.62
N ASN A 106 5.73 20.66 -14.73
CA ASN A 106 4.94 19.95 -15.73
C ASN A 106 4.68 18.47 -15.38
N THR A 107 5.57 17.82 -14.61
CA THR A 107 5.43 16.40 -14.22
C THR A 107 4.50 16.19 -13.01
N GLY A 108 3.86 17.24 -12.51
CA GLY A 108 2.84 17.15 -11.48
C GLY A 108 3.00 18.16 -10.35
N GLY A 109 4.13 18.88 -10.28
CA GLY A 109 4.40 19.86 -9.22
C GLY A 109 3.26 20.85 -9.01
N ARG A 110 2.78 21.49 -10.10
CA ARG A 110 1.65 22.46 -10.01
C ARG A 110 0.35 21.87 -9.47
N ARG A 111 0.11 20.57 -9.68
CA ARG A 111 -1.16 19.93 -9.30
C ARG A 111 -1.09 19.30 -7.92
N ASN A 112 0.02 18.64 -7.62
CA ASN A 112 0.17 17.79 -6.44
C ASN A 112 0.87 18.52 -5.28
N HIS A 113 1.75 19.49 -5.58
CA HIS A 113 2.54 20.26 -4.61
C HIS A 113 2.50 21.76 -4.96
N PRO A 114 1.29 22.36 -5.01
CA PRO A 114 1.08 23.69 -5.58
C PRO A 114 1.82 24.82 -4.85
N MET A 115 2.04 24.68 -3.54
CA MET A 115 2.71 25.69 -2.72
C MET A 115 4.22 25.69 -3.00
N GLU A 116 4.85 24.53 -2.93
CA GLU A 116 6.28 24.33 -3.22
C GLU A 116 6.59 24.69 -4.68
N ALA A 117 5.70 24.33 -5.61
CA ALA A 117 5.83 24.67 -7.02
C ALA A 117 5.77 26.18 -7.28
N ALA A 118 4.84 26.88 -6.63
CA ALA A 118 4.72 28.34 -6.75
C ALA A 118 5.96 29.05 -6.18
N HIS A 119 6.41 28.60 -5.00
CA HIS A 119 7.59 29.16 -4.35
C HIS A 119 8.86 28.97 -5.20
N ALA A 120 9.11 27.75 -5.70
CA ALA A 120 10.26 27.48 -6.57
C ALA A 120 10.25 28.32 -7.86
N GLN A 121 9.07 28.56 -8.44
CA GLN A 121 8.94 29.44 -9.59
C GLN A 121 9.28 30.90 -9.26
N ALA A 122 8.73 31.44 -8.17
CA ALA A 122 9.00 32.82 -7.78
C ALA A 122 10.47 33.06 -7.42
N LYS A 123 11.15 32.09 -6.80
CA LYS A 123 12.58 32.19 -6.49
C LYS A 123 13.48 32.12 -7.73
N PHE A 124 13.09 31.31 -8.72
CA PHE A 124 13.76 31.36 -10.02
C PHE A 124 13.64 32.75 -10.66
N ASP A 125 12.44 33.32 -10.65
CA ASP A 125 12.19 34.63 -11.22
C ASP A 125 12.95 35.74 -10.49
N CYS A 126 13.09 35.66 -9.15
CA CYS A 126 13.96 36.56 -8.39
C CYS A 126 15.42 36.46 -8.84
N TRP A 127 15.94 35.23 -8.99
CA TRP A 127 17.31 35.06 -9.43
C TRP A 127 17.54 35.65 -10.84
N VAL A 128 16.55 35.55 -11.73
CA VAL A 128 16.62 36.15 -13.07
C VAL A 128 16.70 37.67 -13.00
N GLU A 129 15.85 38.31 -12.21
CA GLU A 129 15.85 39.77 -12.06
C GLU A 129 17.15 40.26 -11.40
N GLN A 130 17.53 39.74 -10.23
CA GLN A 130 18.76 40.17 -9.55
C GLN A 130 20.01 39.98 -10.41
N GLN A 131 20.04 38.91 -11.23
CA GLN A 131 21.16 38.64 -12.13
C GLN A 131 21.20 39.61 -13.33
N GLU A 132 20.08 40.22 -13.72
CA GLU A 132 20.02 41.26 -14.74
C GLU A 132 20.58 42.60 -14.22
N GLU A 133 20.26 42.96 -12.98
CA GLU A 133 20.88 44.13 -12.32
C GLU A 133 22.40 43.99 -12.18
N ASN A 134 22.85 42.78 -11.84
CA ASN A 134 24.26 42.40 -11.72
C ASN A 134 25.10 43.34 -10.82
N HIS A 135 24.48 43.93 -9.80
CA HIS A 135 25.10 44.93 -8.92
C HIS A 135 25.38 44.41 -7.51
N GLN A 136 24.47 43.61 -6.96
CA GLN A 136 24.48 43.17 -5.56
C GLN A 136 24.73 41.66 -5.49
N PRO A 137 26.00 41.21 -5.42
CA PRO A 137 26.32 39.78 -5.50
C PRO A 137 25.72 38.96 -4.36
N GLU A 138 25.52 39.55 -3.18
CA GLU A 138 24.89 38.89 -2.04
C GLU A 138 23.40 38.59 -2.30
N ASP A 139 22.67 39.51 -2.95
CA ASP A 139 21.25 39.31 -3.27
C ASP A 139 21.06 38.31 -4.41
N ILE A 140 21.96 38.36 -5.43
CA ILE A 140 22.00 37.36 -6.50
C ILE A 140 22.22 35.96 -5.93
N GLU A 141 23.22 35.81 -5.05
CA GLU A 141 23.52 34.54 -4.39
C GLU A 141 22.35 34.08 -3.51
N ALA A 142 21.73 34.98 -2.75
CA ALA A 142 20.58 34.65 -1.92
C ALA A 142 19.39 34.13 -2.75
N CYS A 143 19.01 34.81 -3.84
CA CYS A 143 17.91 34.34 -4.69
C CYS A 143 18.26 33.06 -5.45
N GLN A 144 19.52 32.86 -5.84
CA GLN A 144 19.99 31.59 -6.40
C GLN A 144 19.88 30.44 -5.38
N GLU A 145 20.39 30.63 -4.17
CA GLU A 145 20.35 29.61 -3.11
C GLU A 145 18.91 29.26 -2.71
N GLU A 146 18.05 30.27 -2.56
CA GLU A 146 16.64 30.07 -2.25
C GLU A 146 15.91 29.33 -3.38
N PHE A 147 16.24 29.62 -4.64
CA PHE A 147 15.72 28.86 -5.78
C PHE A 147 16.14 27.39 -5.73
N GLU A 148 17.42 27.10 -5.55
CA GLU A 148 17.91 25.72 -5.51
C GLU A 148 17.30 24.96 -4.33
N ALA A 149 17.17 25.60 -3.16
CA ALA A 149 16.51 25.02 -2.01
C ALA A 149 15.02 24.74 -2.26
N ALA A 150 14.31 25.68 -2.89
CA ALA A 150 12.89 25.54 -3.21
C ALA A 150 12.65 24.43 -4.25
N LEU A 151 13.49 24.36 -5.29
CA LEU A 151 13.40 23.32 -6.30
C LEU A 151 13.75 21.94 -5.74
N ALA A 152 14.79 21.83 -4.91
CA ALA A 152 15.12 20.60 -4.21
C ALA A 152 13.97 20.14 -3.32
N LYS A 153 13.34 21.07 -2.59
CA LYS A 153 12.17 20.74 -1.76
C LYS A 153 10.99 20.25 -2.59
N LEU A 154 10.70 20.92 -3.71
CA LEU A 154 9.67 20.49 -4.64
C LEU A 154 9.95 19.08 -5.17
N GLN A 155 11.20 18.78 -5.54
CA GLN A 155 11.59 17.46 -6.03
C GLN A 155 11.45 16.40 -4.94
N GLU A 156 11.90 16.66 -3.72
CA GLU A 156 11.77 15.78 -2.55
C GLU A 156 10.30 15.40 -2.29
N VAL A 157 9.39 16.38 -2.26
CA VAL A 157 7.97 16.09 -2.01
C VAL A 157 7.27 15.41 -3.19
N MET A 158 7.83 15.55 -4.40
CA MET A 158 7.34 14.89 -5.62
C MET A 158 7.84 13.45 -5.78
N GLU A 159 8.88 13.05 -5.05
CA GLU A 159 9.34 11.67 -5.07
C GLU A 159 8.25 10.73 -4.51
N PRO A 160 7.99 9.59 -5.17
CA PRO A 160 7.04 8.63 -4.65
C PRO A 160 7.52 8.16 -3.28
N GLU A 161 6.62 8.16 -2.30
CA GLU A 161 6.89 7.57 -0.99
C GLU A 161 7.43 6.15 -1.21
N PRO A 162 8.54 5.76 -0.53
CA PRO A 162 9.05 4.40 -0.67
C PRO A 162 7.91 3.43 -0.38
N GLU A 163 7.66 2.51 -1.32
CA GLU A 163 6.64 1.49 -1.11
C GLU A 163 6.90 0.83 0.25
N PRO A 164 5.87 0.67 1.10
CA PRO A 164 6.04 -0.04 2.36
C PRO A 164 6.65 -1.40 2.04
N GLU A 165 7.74 -1.71 2.73
CA GLU A 165 8.40 -3.00 2.59
C GLU A 165 7.32 -4.08 2.71
N PRO A 166 7.25 -5.03 1.75
CA PRO A 166 6.15 -5.98 1.72
C PRO A 166 6.09 -6.69 3.06
N GLU A 167 4.95 -6.59 3.74
CA GLU A 167 4.75 -7.33 4.98
C GLU A 167 5.12 -8.80 4.74
N PRO A 168 5.88 -9.43 5.67
CA PRO A 168 6.24 -10.82 5.51
C PRO A 168 4.95 -11.62 5.31
N LYS A 169 4.83 -12.25 4.13
CA LYS A 169 3.68 -13.04 3.75
C LYS A 169 3.41 -14.03 4.89
N PRO A 170 2.18 -14.11 5.44
CA PRO A 170 1.89 -15.06 6.51
C PRO A 170 2.28 -16.45 6.05
N GLU A 171 3.11 -17.12 6.85
CA GLU A 171 3.47 -18.51 6.63
C GLU A 171 2.17 -19.33 6.55
N PRO A 172 2.02 -20.23 5.56
CA PRO A 172 0.79 -21.03 5.47
C PRO A 172 0.59 -21.77 6.80
N GLU A 173 -0.58 -21.57 7.41
CA GLU A 173 -0.95 -22.29 8.63
C GLU A 173 -0.76 -23.80 8.38
N PRO A 174 -0.13 -24.53 9.31
CA PRO A 174 0.04 -25.97 9.16
C PRO A 174 -1.35 -26.60 8.98
N GLN A 175 -1.56 -27.24 7.83
CA GLN A 175 -2.81 -27.96 7.54
C GLN A 175 -2.90 -29.14 8.51
N VAL A 176 -3.72 -29.00 9.55
CA VAL A 176 -4.06 -30.10 10.44
C VAL A 176 -4.93 -31.06 9.62
N MET A 177 -4.44 -32.28 9.39
CA MET A 177 -5.21 -33.34 8.75
C MET A 177 -6.28 -33.81 9.75
N GLU A 178 -7.55 -33.68 9.39
CA GLU A 178 -8.65 -34.18 10.23
C GLU A 178 -8.57 -35.71 10.40
N PRO A 179 -8.82 -36.25 11.62
CA PRO A 179 -8.82 -37.69 11.84
C PRO A 179 -9.81 -38.42 10.93
N VAL A 180 -9.42 -39.60 10.46
CA VAL A 180 -10.28 -40.46 9.64
C VAL A 180 -10.51 -41.80 10.32
N THR A 181 -11.77 -42.23 10.38
CA THR A 181 -12.15 -43.51 11.01
C THR A 181 -12.66 -44.51 9.99
N PHE A 182 -12.11 -45.72 10.04
CA PHE A 182 -12.53 -46.89 9.30
C PHE A 182 -13.23 -47.89 10.22
N MET A 183 -14.08 -48.76 9.65
CA MET A 183 -14.82 -49.76 10.42
C MET A 183 -14.64 -51.15 9.81
N VAL A 184 -14.28 -52.12 10.65
CA VAL A 184 -14.22 -53.54 10.30
C VAL A 184 -15.31 -54.28 11.05
N PHE A 185 -16.13 -55.06 10.36
CA PHE A 185 -17.24 -55.81 10.96
C PHE A 185 -16.93 -57.30 11.08
N PHE A 186 -17.50 -57.94 12.10
CA PHE A 186 -17.26 -59.34 12.44
C PHE A 186 -18.54 -60.16 12.48
N ASP A 187 -18.41 -61.44 12.16
CA ASP A 187 -19.45 -62.43 12.40
C ASP A 187 -19.69 -62.66 13.90
N PHE A 188 -20.82 -63.29 14.19
CA PHE A 188 -21.18 -63.65 15.56
C PHE A 188 -20.13 -64.58 16.17
N ASP A 189 -19.73 -64.30 17.42
CA ASP A 189 -18.71 -65.06 18.17
C ASP A 189 -17.43 -65.33 17.36
N SER A 190 -16.99 -64.33 16.60
CA SER A 190 -15.84 -64.45 15.71
C SER A 190 -14.88 -63.28 15.83
N THR A 191 -13.60 -63.60 15.64
CA THR A 191 -12.49 -62.66 15.44
C THR A 191 -11.89 -62.79 14.03
N ALA A 192 -12.46 -63.63 13.16
CA ALA A 192 -11.92 -63.83 11.82
C ALA A 192 -12.15 -62.59 10.94
N LEU A 193 -11.12 -62.18 10.21
CA LEU A 193 -11.19 -61.15 9.19
C LEU A 193 -11.62 -61.79 7.87
N ASN A 194 -12.70 -61.30 7.29
CA ASN A 194 -13.13 -61.71 5.94
C ASN A 194 -12.51 -60.79 4.88
N ASP A 195 -12.77 -61.07 3.59
CA ASP A 195 -12.21 -60.30 2.48
C ASP A 195 -12.57 -58.80 2.56
N GLY A 196 -13.78 -58.47 3.01
CA GLY A 196 -14.21 -57.09 3.21
C GLY A 196 -13.41 -56.38 4.30
N ALA A 197 -13.16 -57.05 5.42
CA ALA A 197 -12.27 -56.55 6.46
C ALA A 197 -10.85 -56.31 5.93
N MET A 198 -10.32 -57.26 5.16
CA MET A 198 -8.97 -57.16 4.59
C MET A 198 -8.82 -55.98 3.63
N ALA A 199 -9.86 -55.67 2.84
CA ALA A 199 -9.88 -54.50 1.97
C ALA A 199 -9.89 -53.18 2.76
N ILE A 200 -10.58 -53.11 3.90
CA ILE A 200 -10.54 -51.93 4.76
C ILE A 200 -9.14 -51.72 5.36
N LEU A 201 -8.45 -52.78 5.75
CA LEU A 201 -7.08 -52.68 6.27
C LEU A 201 -6.08 -52.17 5.22
N GLU A 202 -6.29 -52.52 3.95
CA GLU A 202 -5.51 -51.97 2.82
C GLU A 202 -5.74 -50.46 2.66
N LEU A 203 -6.99 -49.99 2.77
CA LEU A 203 -7.28 -48.55 2.74
C LEU A 203 -6.64 -47.78 3.91
N VAL A 204 -6.57 -48.39 5.10
CA VAL A 204 -5.86 -47.80 6.25
C VAL A 204 -4.38 -47.66 5.95
N GLU A 205 -3.75 -48.71 5.41
CA GLU A 205 -2.34 -48.74 4.99
C GLU A 205 -2.04 -47.66 3.94
N GLU A 206 -2.90 -47.52 2.93
CA GLU A 206 -2.76 -46.49 1.89
C GLU A 206 -2.94 -45.06 2.41
N ARG A 207 -3.80 -44.87 3.41
CA ARG A 207 -4.16 -43.55 3.93
C ARG A 207 -3.16 -43.01 4.96
N LEU A 208 -2.54 -43.89 5.75
CA LEU A 208 -1.66 -43.53 6.86
C LEU A 208 -0.48 -42.60 6.47
N PRO A 209 0.21 -42.75 5.33
CA PRO A 209 1.35 -41.89 4.97
C PRO A 209 1.01 -40.40 4.85
N ALA A 210 -0.25 -40.05 4.61
CA ALA A 210 -0.69 -38.67 4.53
C ALA A 210 -0.74 -37.95 5.90
N TYR A 211 -0.54 -38.68 7.01
CA TYR A 211 -0.62 -38.16 8.38
C TYR A 211 0.76 -37.95 9.04
N ASN A 212 1.87 -37.86 8.28
CA ASN A 212 3.22 -37.46 8.76
C ASN A 212 3.58 -37.97 10.17
N ASP A 213 3.79 -39.28 10.33
CA ASP A 213 3.92 -40.01 11.62
C ASP A 213 2.60 -40.25 12.39
N GLY A 214 1.50 -40.36 11.64
CA GLY A 214 0.16 -40.58 12.19
C GLY A 214 0.06 -41.80 13.12
N PHE A 215 -0.78 -41.67 14.13
CA PHE A 215 -1.06 -42.68 15.13
C PHE A 215 -2.38 -43.40 14.81
N VAL A 216 -2.44 -44.71 15.06
CA VAL A 216 -3.62 -45.52 14.74
C VAL A 216 -4.25 -46.04 16.02
N ASP A 217 -5.46 -45.57 16.35
CA ASP A 217 -6.25 -46.08 17.47
C ASP A 217 -7.25 -47.15 17.00
N ILE A 218 -7.23 -48.32 17.64
CA ILE A 218 -7.99 -49.50 17.23
C ILE A 218 -8.89 -49.93 18.39
N VAL A 219 -10.19 -49.67 18.27
CA VAL A 219 -11.15 -49.94 19.35
C VAL A 219 -12.12 -51.04 18.97
N GLY A 220 -12.17 -52.09 19.79
CA GLY A 220 -13.07 -53.23 19.59
C GLY A 220 -14.42 -53.04 20.27
N HIS A 221 -15.47 -53.51 19.60
CA HIS A 221 -16.85 -53.54 20.12
C HIS A 221 -17.51 -54.92 19.93
N ALA A 222 -18.52 -55.19 20.75
CA ALA A 222 -19.38 -56.36 20.67
C ALA A 222 -20.86 -55.93 20.65
N ASP A 223 -21.74 -56.83 20.20
CA ASP A 223 -23.18 -56.62 20.38
C ASP A 223 -23.62 -57.00 21.80
N THR A 224 -24.86 -56.72 22.15
CA THR A 224 -25.37 -56.93 23.52
C THR A 224 -25.73 -58.39 23.78
N SER A 225 -25.24 -59.33 22.97
CA SER A 225 -25.53 -60.76 23.13
C SER A 225 -24.37 -61.47 23.83
N GLY A 226 -24.56 -61.83 25.10
CA GLY A 226 -23.53 -62.44 25.93
C GLY A 226 -23.47 -61.78 27.31
N SER A 227 -22.48 -62.15 28.11
CA SER A 227 -22.19 -61.42 29.35
C SER A 227 -21.28 -60.23 29.06
N THR A 228 -21.39 -59.16 29.83
CA THR A 228 -20.54 -57.97 29.71
C THR A 228 -19.05 -58.31 29.70
N GLN A 229 -18.59 -59.19 30.60
CA GLN A 229 -17.19 -59.62 30.66
C GLN A 229 -16.77 -60.34 29.37
N TYR A 230 -17.61 -61.26 28.89
CA TYR A 230 -17.33 -61.99 27.67
C TYR A 230 -17.27 -61.05 26.45
N ASN A 231 -18.18 -60.08 26.37
CA ASN A 231 -18.22 -59.09 25.31
C ASN A 231 -16.98 -58.17 25.35
N MET A 232 -16.51 -57.81 26.54
CA MET A 232 -15.24 -57.09 26.71
C MET A 232 -14.06 -57.91 26.15
N ASP A 233 -13.91 -59.16 26.59
CA ASP A 233 -12.82 -60.04 26.14
C ASP A 233 -12.87 -60.33 24.63
N LEU A 234 -14.07 -60.53 24.07
CA LEU A 234 -14.25 -60.72 22.63
C LEU A 234 -13.85 -59.46 21.84
N SER A 235 -14.27 -58.29 22.31
CA SER A 235 -13.95 -57.04 21.64
C SER A 235 -12.44 -56.74 21.66
N MET A 236 -11.74 -57.02 22.76
CA MET A 236 -10.28 -56.91 22.86
C MET A 236 -9.55 -57.86 21.90
N ARG A 237 -10.02 -59.11 21.77
CA ARG A 237 -9.47 -60.06 20.79
C ARG A 237 -9.66 -59.60 19.34
N ARG A 238 -10.79 -58.96 19.03
CA ARG A 238 -11.02 -58.36 17.70
C ARG A 238 -10.06 -57.21 17.42
N ALA A 239 -9.90 -56.27 18.36
CA ALA A 239 -8.94 -55.16 18.22
C ALA A 239 -7.50 -55.69 18.05
N THR A 240 -7.13 -56.70 18.83
CA THR A 240 -5.82 -57.39 18.71
C THR A 240 -5.65 -58.02 17.33
N THR A 241 -6.68 -58.70 16.80
CA THR A 241 -6.62 -59.33 15.48
C THR A 241 -6.42 -58.28 14.37
N VAL A 242 -7.11 -57.14 14.46
CA VAL A 242 -6.96 -56.03 13.52
C VAL A 242 -5.54 -55.44 13.60
N ARG A 243 -5.05 -55.17 14.81
CA ARG A 243 -3.67 -54.69 15.03
C ARG A 243 -2.64 -55.64 14.41
N ASP A 244 -2.76 -56.95 14.67
CA ASP A 244 -1.79 -57.92 14.17
C ASP A 244 -1.82 -58.02 12.64
N ALA A 245 -3.00 -57.87 12.03
CA ALA A 245 -3.14 -57.81 10.58
C ALA A 245 -2.52 -56.53 9.98
N LEU A 246 -2.70 -55.37 10.62
CA LEU A 246 -2.04 -54.11 10.23
C LEU A 246 -0.52 -54.16 10.44
N ALA A 247 -0.05 -54.80 11.52
CA ALA A 247 1.37 -55.03 11.76
C ALA A 247 1.98 -55.93 10.67
N GLY A 248 1.27 -56.97 10.26
CA GLY A 248 1.67 -57.84 9.14
C GLY A 248 1.76 -57.10 7.79
N ARG A 249 1.12 -55.94 7.67
CA ARG A 249 1.17 -55.03 6.52
C ARG A 249 2.24 -53.95 6.64
N GLY A 250 3.02 -53.95 7.73
CA GLY A 250 4.16 -53.05 7.91
C GLY A 250 3.88 -51.80 8.74
N ILE A 251 2.67 -51.63 9.30
CA ILE A 251 2.40 -50.57 10.27
C ILE A 251 3.10 -50.92 11.59
N SER A 252 3.87 -49.99 12.15
CA SER A 252 4.65 -50.24 13.36
C SER A 252 3.74 -50.45 14.57
N ASN A 253 4.05 -51.45 15.41
CA ASN A 253 3.36 -51.62 16.70
C ASN A 253 3.52 -50.39 17.62
N GLY A 254 4.56 -49.58 17.42
CA GLY A 254 4.77 -48.35 18.19
C GLY A 254 3.85 -47.19 17.78
N SER A 255 3.21 -47.27 16.60
CA SER A 255 2.26 -46.27 16.10
C SER A 255 0.81 -46.74 16.19
N MET A 256 0.54 -47.76 17.02
CA MET A 256 -0.80 -48.33 17.19
C MET A 256 -1.16 -48.44 18.68
N ALA A 257 -2.38 -48.05 19.04
CA ALA A 257 -3.01 -48.39 20.31
C ALA A 257 -4.20 -49.33 20.08
N ILE A 258 -4.49 -50.18 21.08
CA ILE A 258 -5.71 -50.99 21.09
C ILE A 258 -6.51 -50.71 22.36
N ASP A 259 -7.83 -50.62 22.22
CA ASP A 259 -8.79 -50.57 23.33
C ASP A 259 -10.01 -51.46 23.04
N ALA A 260 -10.84 -51.67 24.05
CA ALA A 260 -12.02 -52.50 23.99
C ALA A 260 -13.18 -51.86 24.77
N LYS A 261 -14.35 -51.77 24.15
CA LYS A 261 -15.58 -51.25 24.80
C LYS A 261 -16.60 -52.34 25.12
N GLY A 262 -16.37 -53.58 24.69
CA GLY A 262 -17.38 -54.64 24.79
C GLY A 262 -18.72 -54.17 24.20
N GLU A 263 -19.79 -54.33 24.96
CA GLU A 263 -21.15 -53.91 24.58
C GLU A 263 -21.53 -52.49 25.03
N SER A 264 -20.61 -51.76 25.67
CA SER A 264 -20.91 -50.48 26.34
C SER A 264 -21.00 -49.26 25.42
N ASP A 265 -20.51 -49.38 24.17
CA ASP A 265 -20.55 -48.33 23.15
C ASP A 265 -21.11 -48.86 21.81
N PRO A 266 -22.44 -49.11 21.76
CA PRO A 266 -23.08 -49.64 20.57
C PRO A 266 -23.22 -48.56 19.48
N MET A 267 -22.92 -48.92 18.24
CA MET A 267 -23.21 -48.06 17.08
C MET A 267 -24.71 -47.87 16.88
N VAL A 268 -25.49 -48.93 17.11
CA VAL A 268 -26.94 -48.92 17.11
C VAL A 268 -27.43 -49.42 18.46
N ALA A 269 -28.23 -48.59 19.14
CA ALA A 269 -28.81 -48.96 20.43
C ALA A 269 -29.68 -50.23 20.29
N THR A 270 -29.38 -51.25 21.10
CA THR A 270 -30.12 -52.51 21.16
C THR A 270 -30.41 -52.89 22.61
N GLY A 271 -31.47 -53.67 22.83
CA GLY A 271 -31.75 -54.25 24.15
C GLY A 271 -30.73 -55.34 24.53
N ASP A 272 -30.76 -55.77 25.79
CA ASP A 272 -29.94 -56.89 26.27
C ASP A 272 -30.25 -58.20 25.51
N GLY A 273 -29.23 -59.01 25.24
CA GLY A 273 -29.32 -60.27 24.49
C GLY A 273 -29.50 -60.13 22.97
N VAL A 274 -29.51 -58.91 22.42
CA VAL A 274 -29.79 -58.68 20.99
C VAL A 274 -28.52 -58.76 20.15
N ARG A 275 -28.55 -59.62 19.14
CA ARG A 275 -27.48 -59.70 18.13
C ARG A 275 -27.58 -58.53 17.15
N SER A 276 -26.47 -57.84 16.92
CA SER A 276 -26.41 -56.69 16.01
C SER A 276 -25.10 -56.71 15.21
N PRO A 277 -25.13 -57.05 13.92
CA PRO A 277 -23.94 -57.02 13.07
C PRO A 277 -23.20 -55.68 13.07
N GLN A 278 -23.93 -54.57 13.19
CA GLN A 278 -23.36 -53.22 13.22
C GLN A 278 -22.58 -52.95 14.52
N ASN A 279 -22.96 -53.60 15.63
CA ASN A 279 -22.24 -53.45 16.90
C ASN A 279 -21.03 -54.38 17.00
N ARG A 280 -20.97 -55.45 16.20
CA ARG A 280 -19.82 -56.34 16.10
C ARG A 280 -18.76 -55.74 15.18
N ARG A 281 -18.01 -54.78 15.69
CA ARG A 281 -17.07 -53.99 14.90
C ARG A 281 -15.75 -53.71 15.61
N VAL A 282 -14.77 -53.28 14.84
CA VAL A 282 -13.59 -52.54 15.29
C VAL A 282 -13.55 -51.22 14.54
N THR A 283 -13.32 -50.12 15.24
CA THR A 283 -13.02 -48.81 14.64
C THR A 283 -11.51 -48.62 14.58
N ILE A 284 -11.02 -48.06 13.48
CA ILE A 284 -9.61 -47.76 13.26
C ILE A 284 -9.52 -46.27 12.93
N THR A 285 -8.96 -45.45 13.81
CA THR A 285 -8.83 -44.01 13.62
C THR A 285 -7.37 -43.65 13.35
N ILE A 286 -7.12 -42.87 12.30
CA ILE A 286 -5.80 -42.29 12.00
C ILE A 286 -5.83 -40.82 12.40
N GLU A 287 -4.87 -40.39 13.22
CA GLU A 287 -4.69 -39.00 13.69
C GLU A 287 -3.23 -38.55 13.59
#